data_AF-A0A7Y2L2P1-F1
#
_entry.id   AF-A0A7Y2L2P1-F1
#
_cell.length_a   1.000
_cell.length_b   1.000
_cell.length_c   1.000
_cell.angle_alpha   90.00
_cell.angle_beta   90.00
_cell.angle_gamma   90.00
#
_symmetry.space_group_name_H-M   'P 1'
#
loop_
_entity.id
_entity.type
_entity.pdbx_description
1 polymer ?
#
loop_
_entity_poly.entity_id
_entity_poly.type
_entity_poly.pdbx_seq_one_letter_code
_entity_poly.pdbx_strand_id
1 'polypeptide(L)'
;MHNSTNLLPGSRRIKRCLLLLGLLLGLGCQQAFALIENNLACTPTGTTGVVNLGDLAPGQYFETRMTGSCRVTRNFPYGSSLQHTQVWTGTIDTGWPIYAWSDAGGVVPEQPWGVASTTCMSPNGNVCQRLPVGTIVPYSVLYYMPYGVKNPGNYSITFNLTSTSIKGYEGYVDKIQTLTLKFRIINPACTMSSNSALNLPFGTLNSNDFATSQQLANVTLNC
;
A
#
# COMPACT_ATOMS: atom_id res chain seq x y z
N MET A 1 -15.18 -72.50 -33.77
CA MET A 1 -14.88 -71.98 -32.42
C MET A 1 -14.76 -70.46 -32.50
N HIS A 2 -15.45 -69.79 -31.59
CA HIS A 2 -15.64 -68.34 -31.45
C HIS A 2 -14.34 -67.51 -31.52
N ASN A 3 -14.40 -66.30 -32.11
CA ASN A 3 -14.34 -65.10 -31.28
C ASN A 3 -14.77 -63.83 -32.04
N SER A 4 -15.82 -63.22 -31.52
CA SER A 4 -16.45 -61.96 -31.93
C SER A 4 -15.83 -60.80 -31.14
N THR A 5 -15.13 -59.90 -31.82
CA THR A 5 -14.73 -58.60 -31.23
C THR A 5 -15.87 -57.61 -31.36
N ASN A 6 -16.67 -57.52 -30.30
CA ASN A 6 -17.67 -56.49 -30.08
C ASN A 6 -17.00 -55.11 -29.99
N LEU A 7 -17.26 -54.23 -30.95
CA LEU A 7 -16.97 -52.80 -30.84
C LEU A 7 -18.03 -52.15 -29.93
N LEU A 8 -17.63 -51.78 -28.72
CA LEU A 8 -18.47 -51.09 -27.74
C LEU A 8 -19.03 -49.76 -28.29
N PRO A 9 -20.36 -49.55 -28.30
CA PRO A 9 -20.98 -48.29 -28.69
C PRO A 9 -20.99 -47.31 -27.51
N GLY A 10 -19.81 -46.84 -27.07
CA GLY A 10 -19.68 -45.94 -25.91
C GLY A 10 -19.05 -44.57 -26.18
N SER A 11 -18.32 -44.43 -27.29
CA SER A 11 -17.35 -43.33 -27.48
C SER A 11 -17.97 -41.94 -27.71
N ARG A 12 -19.16 -41.86 -28.33
CA ARG A 12 -19.73 -40.56 -28.73
C ARG A 12 -20.33 -39.75 -27.57
N ARG A 13 -20.85 -40.40 -26.52
CA ARG A 13 -21.40 -39.71 -25.33
C ARG A 13 -20.30 -39.10 -24.47
N ILE A 14 -19.22 -39.85 -24.24
CA ILE A 14 -18.07 -39.40 -23.44
C ILE A 14 -17.39 -38.19 -24.11
N LYS A 15 -17.22 -38.21 -25.43
CA LYS A 15 -16.66 -37.07 -26.20
C LYS A 15 -17.53 -35.80 -26.12
N ARG A 16 -18.86 -35.95 -26.14
CA ARG A 16 -19.80 -34.81 -26.01
C ARG A 16 -19.82 -34.24 -24.60
N CYS A 17 -19.77 -35.08 -23.56
CA CYS A 17 -19.66 -34.61 -22.18
C CYS A 17 -18.33 -33.90 -21.92
N LEU A 18 -17.21 -34.37 -22.46
CA LEU A 18 -15.91 -33.70 -22.35
C LEU A 18 -15.90 -32.33 -23.05
N LEU A 19 -16.54 -32.21 -24.21
CA LEU A 19 -16.67 -30.93 -24.92
C LEU A 19 -17.54 -29.93 -24.17
N LEU A 20 -18.68 -30.37 -23.62
CA LEU A 20 -19.55 -29.55 -22.78
C LEU A 20 -18.85 -29.13 -21.47
N LEU A 21 -18.09 -30.03 -20.85
CA LEU A 21 -17.30 -29.71 -19.65
C LEU A 21 -16.19 -28.70 -19.97
N GLY A 22 -15.51 -28.85 -21.11
CA GLY A 22 -14.52 -27.87 -21.59
C GLY A 22 -15.12 -26.50 -21.89
N LEU A 23 -16.33 -26.45 -22.45
CA LEU A 23 -17.05 -25.19 -22.69
C LEU A 23 -17.53 -24.54 -21.39
N LEU A 24 -18.02 -25.33 -20.43
CA LEU A 24 -18.42 -24.86 -19.10
C LEU A 24 -17.22 -24.35 -18.28
N LEU A 25 -16.07 -25.02 -18.37
CA LEU A 25 -14.81 -24.56 -17.77
C LEU A 25 -14.28 -23.30 -18.46
N GLY A 26 -14.46 -23.17 -19.77
CA GLY A 26 -14.14 -21.94 -20.51
C GLY A 26 -15.05 -20.75 -20.17
N LEU A 27 -16.30 -21.01 -19.76
CA LEU A 27 -17.24 -19.98 -19.29
C LEU A 27 -17.02 -19.62 -17.81
N GLY A 28 -16.48 -20.54 -17.00
CA GLY A 28 -16.21 -20.35 -15.57
C GLY A 28 -14.82 -19.82 -15.24
N CYS A 29 -13.84 -19.97 -16.13
CA CYS A 29 -12.56 -19.30 -15.99
C CYS A 29 -12.73 -17.81 -16.28
N GLN A 30 -12.76 -16.98 -15.24
CA GLN A 30 -12.46 -15.56 -15.38
C GLN A 30 -11.18 -15.46 -16.21
N GLN A 31 -11.24 -14.74 -17.33
CA GLN A 31 -10.12 -14.56 -18.22
C GLN A 31 -9.00 -13.92 -17.40
N ALA A 32 -7.99 -14.72 -17.03
CA ALA A 32 -6.72 -14.21 -16.55
C ALA A 32 -6.04 -13.56 -17.76
N PHE A 33 -6.54 -12.38 -18.15
CA PHE A 33 -5.85 -11.55 -19.12
C PHE A 33 -4.52 -11.17 -18.51
N ALA A 34 -3.44 -11.65 -19.12
CA ALA A 34 -2.11 -11.17 -18.81
C ALA A 34 -2.11 -9.64 -18.96
N LEU A 35 -1.65 -8.95 -17.92
CA LEU A 35 -1.48 -7.51 -17.93
C LEU A 35 -0.45 -7.12 -18.99
N ILE A 36 -0.78 -6.08 -19.76
CA ILE A 36 0.00 -5.61 -20.89
C ILE A 36 0.80 -4.38 -20.44
N GLU A 37 2.11 -4.56 -20.29
CA GLU A 37 3.04 -3.53 -19.82
C GLU A 37 3.83 -2.86 -20.95
N ASN A 38 4.64 -1.86 -20.58
CA ASN A 38 5.49 -1.05 -21.44
C ASN A 38 4.72 -0.10 -22.37
N ASN A 39 3.60 0.47 -21.88
CA ASN A 39 2.85 1.53 -22.55
C ASN A 39 3.33 2.93 -22.14
N LEU A 40 4.12 3.01 -21.06
CA LEU A 40 4.80 4.20 -20.59
C LEU A 40 6.31 3.94 -20.39
N ALA A 41 7.13 4.91 -20.77
CA ALA A 41 8.54 5.00 -20.40
C ALA A 41 8.72 6.17 -19.42
N CYS A 42 8.85 5.87 -18.13
CA CYS A 42 8.90 6.87 -17.06
C CYS A 42 10.32 7.19 -16.61
N THR A 43 10.58 8.48 -16.39
CA THR A 43 11.82 9.01 -15.83
C THR A 43 11.48 9.78 -14.55
N PRO A 44 11.77 9.20 -13.38
CA PRO A 44 11.66 9.90 -12.11
C PRO A 44 12.66 11.06 -12.02
N THR A 45 12.26 12.17 -11.40
CA THR A 45 13.11 13.37 -11.23
C THR A 45 13.24 13.83 -9.77
N GLY A 46 12.58 13.13 -8.83
CA GLY A 46 12.63 13.42 -7.40
C GLY A 46 12.99 12.20 -6.55
N THR A 47 12.32 12.08 -5.40
CA THR A 47 12.56 11.03 -4.40
C THR A 47 12.30 9.64 -4.96
N THR A 48 13.32 8.78 -5.06
CA THR A 48 13.24 7.45 -5.69
C THR A 48 13.93 6.38 -4.86
N GLY A 49 13.58 5.12 -5.11
CA GLY A 49 14.26 3.98 -4.50
C GLY A 49 13.99 3.89 -3.01
N VAL A 50 15.04 3.79 -2.18
CA VAL A 50 14.92 3.65 -0.73
C VAL A 50 15.31 4.97 -0.06
N VAL A 51 14.41 5.52 0.74
CA VAL A 51 14.62 6.74 1.52
C VAL A 51 14.55 6.40 2.99
N ASN A 52 15.55 6.87 3.74
CA ASN A 52 15.56 6.74 5.18
C ASN A 52 15.12 8.07 5.80
N LEU A 53 13.98 8.08 6.49
CA LEU A 53 13.50 9.25 7.24
C LEU A 53 14.18 9.35 8.61
N GLY A 54 14.91 8.31 9.04
CA GLY A 54 15.56 8.27 10.34
C GLY A 54 14.58 8.02 11.49
N ASP A 55 14.82 8.71 12.59
CA ASP A 55 14.04 8.61 13.81
C ASP A 55 12.84 9.56 13.77
N LEU A 56 11.65 9.03 14.00
CA LEU A 56 10.40 9.78 14.10
C LEU A 56 9.79 9.59 15.49
N ALA A 57 9.20 10.65 16.03
CA ALA A 57 8.41 10.57 17.25
C ALA A 57 7.12 9.75 17.02
N PRO A 58 6.56 9.13 18.08
CA PRO A 58 5.26 8.48 18.00
C PRO A 58 4.18 9.40 17.42
N GLY A 59 3.47 8.94 16.39
CA GLY A 59 2.40 9.71 15.75
C GLY A 59 2.87 10.88 14.88
N GLN A 60 4.19 11.06 14.69
CA GLN A 60 4.74 12.14 13.89
C GLN A 60 4.24 12.09 12.44
N TYR A 61 3.80 13.25 11.95
CA TYR A 61 3.47 13.47 10.55
C TYR A 61 4.71 13.28 9.67
N PHE A 62 4.54 12.61 8.53
CA PHE A 62 5.53 12.61 7.47
C PHE A 62 4.86 12.62 6.10
N GLU A 63 5.58 13.18 5.13
CA GLU A 63 5.20 13.17 3.73
C GLU A 63 6.41 12.90 2.83
N THR A 64 6.13 12.41 1.63
CA THR A 64 7.09 12.24 0.56
C THR A 64 6.40 12.41 -0.78
N ARG A 65 7.16 12.76 -1.81
CA ARG A 65 6.60 13.03 -3.13
C ARG A 65 7.30 12.19 -4.19
N MET A 66 6.52 11.50 -5.00
CA MET A 66 6.98 10.91 -6.25
C MET A 66 6.78 11.92 -7.37
N THR A 67 7.85 12.31 -8.05
CA THR A 67 7.80 13.23 -9.19
C THR A 67 8.59 12.69 -10.36
N GLY A 68 8.09 12.97 -11.55
CA GLY A 68 8.79 12.61 -12.78
C GLY A 68 7.95 12.92 -14.00
N SER A 69 8.32 12.27 -15.10
CA SER A 69 7.56 12.33 -16.34
C SER A 69 7.51 10.96 -16.99
N CYS A 70 6.48 10.69 -17.77
CA CYS A 70 6.38 9.49 -18.58
C CYS A 70 6.13 9.86 -20.03
N ARG A 71 6.87 9.19 -20.92
CA ARG A 71 6.62 9.22 -22.36
C ARG A 71 5.72 8.07 -22.74
N VAL A 72 4.63 8.38 -23.43
CA VAL A 72 3.70 7.38 -23.94
C VAL A 72 4.36 6.59 -25.08
N THR A 73 4.52 5.29 -24.91
CA THR A 73 5.08 4.38 -25.93
C THR A 73 3.97 3.63 -26.69
N ARG A 74 2.79 3.49 -26.08
CA ARG A 74 1.58 2.94 -26.72
C ARG A 74 0.37 3.84 -26.45
N ASN A 75 -0.44 4.04 -27.49
CA ASN A 75 -1.58 4.96 -27.43
C ASN A 75 -2.60 4.53 -26.35
N PHE A 76 -3.01 5.47 -25.51
CA PHE A 76 -4.13 5.33 -24.58
C PHE A 76 -5.38 5.99 -25.19
N PRO A 77 -6.32 5.23 -25.78
CA PRO A 77 -7.42 5.81 -26.57
C PRO A 77 -8.32 6.75 -25.76
N TYR A 78 -8.50 6.44 -24.47
CA TYR A 78 -9.33 7.20 -23.54
C TYR A 78 -8.53 7.81 -22.38
N GLY A 79 -7.21 7.64 -22.40
CA GLY A 79 -6.31 8.00 -21.31
C GLY A 79 -6.06 6.86 -20.33
N SER A 80 -5.40 7.21 -19.25
CA SER A 80 -5.13 6.32 -18.14
C SER A 80 -5.36 7.01 -16.81
N SER A 81 -5.54 6.20 -15.78
CA SER A 81 -5.77 6.62 -14.41
C SER A 81 -4.56 6.22 -13.55
N LEU A 82 -4.36 6.92 -12.44
CA LEU A 82 -3.34 6.66 -11.45
C LEU A 82 -3.94 5.84 -10.31
N GLN A 83 -3.17 4.87 -9.84
CA GLN A 83 -3.47 4.13 -8.63
C GLN A 83 -2.16 3.76 -7.94
N HIS A 84 -2.26 3.35 -6.69
CA HIS A 84 -1.09 2.86 -5.97
C HIS A 84 -1.38 1.58 -5.20
N THR A 85 -0.31 0.89 -4.84
CA THR A 85 -0.34 -0.11 -3.79
C THR A 85 0.70 0.23 -2.74
N GLN A 86 0.45 -0.19 -1.51
CA GLN A 86 1.40 -0.05 -0.41
C GLN A 86 1.63 -1.40 0.27
N VAL A 87 2.87 -1.64 0.68
CA VAL A 87 3.26 -2.87 1.39
C VAL A 87 4.12 -2.50 2.58
N TRP A 88 3.70 -2.95 3.75
CA TRP A 88 4.41 -2.75 5.01
C TRP A 88 5.20 -4.00 5.41
N THR A 89 6.38 -3.80 6.00
CA THR A 89 7.24 -4.91 6.48
C THR A 89 7.00 -5.29 7.94
N GLY A 90 5.90 -4.84 8.57
CA GLY A 90 5.56 -5.16 9.95
C GLY A 90 4.06 -5.04 10.21
N THR A 91 3.57 -5.67 11.28
CA THR A 91 2.19 -5.45 11.75
C THR A 91 2.10 -4.04 12.30
N ILE A 92 1.21 -3.24 11.73
CA ILE A 92 1.06 -1.85 12.13
C ILE A 92 -0.31 -1.71 12.74
N ASP A 93 -0.31 -1.28 13.99
CA ASP A 93 -1.52 -0.90 14.70
C ASP A 93 -1.92 0.53 14.34
N THR A 94 -1.84 0.87 13.06
CA THR A 94 -2.33 2.15 12.54
C THR A 94 -3.67 1.87 11.92
N GLY A 95 -4.74 2.17 12.66
CA GLY A 95 -6.09 2.25 12.10
C GLY A 95 -6.27 3.37 11.04
N TRP A 96 -5.19 3.99 10.58
CA TRP A 96 -5.20 5.12 9.66
C TRP A 96 -4.39 4.82 8.39
N PRO A 97 -5.01 4.96 7.20
CA PRO A 97 -4.32 4.72 5.94
C PRO A 97 -3.37 5.86 5.60
N ILE A 98 -2.33 5.55 4.82
CA ILE A 98 -1.58 6.58 4.10
C ILE A 98 -2.41 7.05 2.92
N TYR A 99 -2.40 8.36 2.69
CA TYR A 99 -3.11 8.98 1.59
C TYR A 99 -2.15 9.32 0.48
N ALA A 100 -2.58 9.06 -0.75
CA ALA A 100 -1.89 9.49 -1.95
C ALA A 100 -2.73 10.54 -2.67
N TRP A 101 -2.12 11.68 -3.02
CA TRP A 101 -2.79 12.80 -3.67
C TRP A 101 -2.01 13.24 -4.89
N SER A 102 -2.69 13.35 -6.04
CA SER A 102 -2.08 13.85 -7.27
C SER A 102 -2.16 15.37 -7.33
N ASP A 103 -1.08 16.05 -7.70
CA ASP A 103 -1.13 17.51 -7.96
C ASP A 103 -1.97 17.83 -9.20
N ALA A 104 -2.07 16.89 -10.14
CA ALA A 104 -3.02 17.01 -11.26
C ALA A 104 -4.46 17.07 -10.75
N GLY A 105 -4.68 16.47 -9.58
CA GLY A 105 -5.79 16.62 -8.66
C GLY A 105 -6.43 15.28 -8.25
N GLY A 106 -7.02 15.26 -7.06
CA GLY A 106 -7.74 14.11 -6.53
C GLY A 106 -6.89 13.07 -5.81
N VAL A 107 -7.60 12.18 -5.11
CA VAL A 107 -7.02 11.07 -4.35
C VAL A 107 -6.61 9.96 -5.31
N VAL A 108 -5.37 9.51 -5.22
CA VAL A 108 -4.90 8.31 -5.93
C VAL A 108 -5.25 7.10 -5.05
N PRO A 109 -6.26 6.27 -5.41
CA PRO A 109 -6.73 5.22 -4.52
C PRO A 109 -5.72 4.08 -4.40
N GLU A 110 -5.77 3.39 -3.26
CA GLU A 110 -5.07 2.12 -3.08
C GLU A 110 -5.90 1.01 -3.73
N GLN A 111 -5.41 0.44 -4.82
CA GLN A 111 -6.11 -0.65 -5.52
C GLN A 111 -5.14 -1.48 -6.37
N PRO A 112 -5.51 -2.74 -6.70
CA PRO A 112 -4.73 -3.58 -7.58
C PRO A 112 -4.54 -2.97 -8.97
N TRP A 113 -3.55 -3.51 -9.67
CA TRP A 113 -3.27 -3.13 -11.05
C TRP A 113 -4.39 -3.66 -11.95
N GLY A 114 -4.69 -2.94 -13.02
CA GLY A 114 -5.77 -3.31 -13.93
C GLY A 114 -7.16 -2.94 -13.39
N VAL A 115 -7.22 -2.09 -12.36
CA VAL A 115 -8.44 -1.42 -11.91
C VAL A 115 -8.29 0.07 -12.22
N ALA A 116 -9.19 0.61 -13.03
CA ALA A 116 -9.23 2.04 -13.32
C ALA A 116 -9.65 2.85 -12.08
N SER A 117 -9.06 4.02 -11.88
CA SER A 117 -9.47 4.99 -10.86
C SER A 117 -10.10 6.23 -11.49
N THR A 118 -10.59 7.13 -10.65
CA THR A 118 -11.09 8.46 -11.06
C THR A 118 -10.00 9.50 -11.23
N THR A 119 -8.77 9.23 -10.78
CA THR A 119 -7.66 10.19 -10.80
C THR A 119 -6.85 9.96 -12.06
N CYS A 120 -6.87 10.94 -12.96
CA CYS A 120 -6.34 10.79 -14.30
C CYS A 120 -4.83 11.05 -14.36
N MET A 121 -4.13 10.28 -15.19
CA MET A 121 -2.78 10.60 -15.62
C MET A 121 -2.89 11.47 -16.86
N SER A 122 -2.63 12.77 -16.73
CA SER A 122 -2.84 13.70 -17.83
C SER A 122 -1.91 14.90 -17.74
N PRO A 123 -1.41 15.40 -18.88
CA PRO A 123 -0.61 16.62 -18.91
C PRO A 123 -1.44 17.87 -18.62
N ASN A 124 -2.78 17.77 -18.72
CA ASN A 124 -3.71 18.88 -18.58
C ASN A 124 -4.48 18.82 -17.24
N GLY A 125 -3.88 18.26 -16.19
CA GLY A 125 -4.49 18.17 -14.86
C GLY A 125 -5.45 16.98 -14.72
N ASN A 126 -6.65 17.21 -14.21
CA ASN A 126 -7.59 16.17 -13.77
C ASN A 126 -8.39 15.45 -14.85
N VAL A 127 -8.21 15.79 -16.12
CA VAL A 127 -9.07 15.26 -17.19
C VAL A 127 -8.43 14.04 -17.84
N CYS A 128 -9.14 12.91 -17.78
CA CYS A 128 -8.80 11.70 -18.52
C CYS A 128 -9.08 11.95 -20.00
N GLN A 129 -8.02 11.96 -20.79
CA GLN A 129 -8.06 12.26 -22.21
C GLN A 129 -7.18 11.29 -22.98
N ARG A 130 -7.42 11.18 -24.27
CA ARG A 130 -6.56 10.41 -25.16
C ARG A 130 -5.11 10.86 -25.04
N LEU A 131 -4.19 9.91 -24.90
CA LEU A 131 -2.76 10.16 -24.89
C LEU A 131 -2.11 9.47 -26.10
N PRO A 132 -1.82 10.21 -27.19
CA PRO A 132 -1.10 9.69 -28.34
C PRO A 132 0.34 9.26 -27.98
N VAL A 133 0.89 8.34 -28.77
CA VAL A 133 2.31 7.95 -28.68
C VAL A 133 3.21 9.18 -28.80
N GLY A 134 4.23 9.25 -27.94
CA GLY A 134 5.17 10.36 -27.86
C GLY A 134 4.76 11.48 -26.92
N THR A 135 3.51 11.51 -26.44
CA THR A 135 3.05 12.48 -25.44
C THR A 135 3.89 12.34 -24.16
N ILE A 136 4.33 13.47 -23.61
CA ILE A 136 5.00 13.53 -22.31
C ILE A 136 3.97 13.94 -21.26
N VAL A 137 3.85 13.13 -20.21
CA VAL A 137 2.91 13.37 -19.11
C VAL A 137 3.72 13.52 -17.83
N PRO A 138 3.78 14.71 -17.21
CA PRO A 138 4.36 14.87 -15.90
C PRO A 138 3.48 14.19 -14.84
N TYR A 139 4.09 13.71 -13.76
CA TYR A 139 3.37 13.25 -12.58
C TYR A 139 4.02 13.82 -11.32
N SER A 140 3.17 14.11 -10.33
CA SER A 140 3.57 14.51 -9.00
C SER A 140 2.50 14.01 -8.02
N VAL A 141 2.88 13.04 -7.20
CA VAL A 141 1.98 12.37 -6.24
C VAL A 141 2.58 12.49 -4.85
N LEU A 142 1.85 13.16 -3.97
CA LEU A 142 2.16 13.30 -2.56
C LEU A 142 1.64 12.08 -1.80
N TYR A 143 2.52 11.44 -1.05
CA TYR A 143 2.17 10.42 -0.07
C TYR A 143 2.36 11.02 1.32
N TYR A 144 1.31 11.02 2.13
CA TYR A 144 1.39 11.59 3.47
C TYR A 144 0.62 10.75 4.49
N MET A 145 1.13 10.76 5.72
CA MET A 145 0.53 10.09 6.86
C MET A 145 0.15 11.15 7.90
N PRO A 146 -1.13 11.56 7.99
CA PRO A 146 -1.54 12.62 8.91
C PRO A 146 -1.32 12.24 10.37
N TYR A 147 -1.53 10.96 10.70
CA TYR A 147 -1.31 10.38 12.01
C TYR A 147 -0.28 9.26 11.87
N GLY A 148 0.98 9.55 12.21
CA GLY A 148 2.09 8.61 12.08
C GLY A 148 1.94 7.34 12.91
N VAL A 149 2.90 6.43 12.78
CA VAL A 149 2.94 5.21 13.58
C VAL A 149 3.22 5.54 15.04
N LYS A 150 2.45 4.96 15.96
CA LYS A 150 2.58 5.23 17.41
C LYS A 150 3.52 4.26 18.13
N ASN A 151 3.51 2.99 17.71
CA ASN A 151 4.26 1.97 18.41
C ASN A 151 5.75 2.09 18.07
N PRO A 152 6.65 2.02 19.07
CA PRO A 152 8.08 2.00 18.84
C PRO A 152 8.50 0.80 17.99
N GLY A 153 9.47 1.00 17.09
CA GLY A 153 9.95 -0.05 16.22
C GLY A 153 10.56 0.45 14.92
N ASN A 154 11.09 -0.48 14.13
CA ASN A 154 11.58 -0.20 12.78
C ASN A 154 10.49 -0.54 11.77
N TYR A 155 10.19 0.42 10.90
CA TYR A 155 9.15 0.29 9.90
C TYR A 155 9.72 0.54 8.51
N SER A 156 9.17 -0.20 7.55
CA SER A 156 9.34 0.12 6.15
C SER A 156 8.02 0.01 5.41
N ILE A 157 7.77 0.98 4.55
CA ILE A 157 6.66 0.97 3.60
C ILE A 157 7.18 1.11 2.19
N THR A 158 6.67 0.28 1.29
CA THR A 158 6.92 0.39 -0.15
C THR A 158 5.66 0.80 -0.88
N PHE A 159 5.72 1.92 -1.59
CA PHE A 159 4.69 2.41 -2.48
C PHE A 159 5.03 2.04 -3.92
N ASN A 160 4.04 1.56 -4.66
CA ASN A 160 4.11 1.43 -6.11
C ASN A 160 3.06 2.33 -6.74
N LEU A 161 3.51 3.39 -7.42
CA LEU A 161 2.64 4.21 -8.24
C LEU A 161 2.53 3.56 -9.62
N THR A 162 1.31 3.39 -10.09
CA THR A 162 1.02 2.73 -11.36
C THR A 162 -0.03 3.48 -12.16
N SER A 163 -0.06 3.20 -13.46
CA SER A 163 -1.09 3.67 -14.37
C SER A 163 -1.90 2.49 -14.92
N THR A 164 -3.21 2.63 -14.97
CA THR A 164 -4.12 1.68 -15.63
C THR A 164 -4.93 2.42 -16.68
N SER A 165 -4.97 1.91 -17.90
CA SER A 165 -5.80 2.47 -18.97
C SER A 165 -7.28 2.32 -18.64
N ILE A 166 -8.13 3.19 -19.19
CA ILE A 166 -9.54 3.24 -18.81
C ILE A 166 -10.49 2.87 -19.97
N LYS A 167 -11.76 2.63 -19.62
CA LYS A 167 -12.89 2.41 -20.55
C LYS A 167 -12.73 1.16 -21.42
N GLY A 168 -12.50 0.02 -20.79
CA GLY A 168 -12.39 -1.28 -21.46
C GLY A 168 -10.97 -1.65 -21.90
N TYR A 169 -9.97 -0.85 -21.49
CA TYR A 169 -8.56 -1.08 -21.75
C TYR A 169 -7.78 -1.38 -20.46
N GLU A 170 -8.45 -1.72 -19.37
CA GLU A 170 -7.85 -1.87 -18.05
C GLU A 170 -6.76 -2.94 -17.99
N GLY A 171 -6.70 -3.86 -18.96
CA GLY A 171 -5.57 -4.80 -19.11
C GLY A 171 -4.23 -4.14 -19.45
N TYR A 172 -4.21 -2.87 -19.89
CA TYR A 172 -2.99 -2.12 -20.21
C TYR A 172 -2.57 -1.29 -19.01
N VAL A 173 -1.47 -1.69 -18.38
CA VAL A 173 -0.99 -1.14 -17.10
C VAL A 173 0.49 -0.87 -17.17
N ASP A 174 0.96 0.09 -16.38
CA ASP A 174 2.39 0.36 -16.27
C ASP A 174 2.79 0.74 -14.85
N LYS A 175 3.98 0.29 -14.48
CA LYS A 175 4.68 0.75 -13.29
C LYS A 175 5.30 2.11 -13.56
N ILE A 176 4.89 3.14 -12.82
CA ILE A 176 5.44 4.49 -12.95
C ILE A 176 6.69 4.63 -12.10
N GLN A 177 6.57 4.34 -10.80
CA GLN A 177 7.63 4.53 -9.84
C GLN A 177 7.44 3.65 -8.59
N THR A 178 8.54 3.22 -7.99
CA THR A 178 8.57 2.62 -6.64
C THR A 178 9.34 3.53 -5.68
N LEU A 179 8.82 3.64 -4.46
CA LEU A 179 9.47 4.33 -3.35
C LEU A 179 9.31 3.49 -2.10
N THR A 180 10.41 3.23 -1.42
CA THR A 180 10.44 2.58 -0.12
C THR A 180 10.89 3.59 0.93
N LEU A 181 10.04 3.87 1.92
CA LEU A 181 10.44 4.61 3.10
C LEU A 181 10.90 3.63 4.19
N LYS A 182 11.96 4.00 4.89
CA LYS A 182 12.44 3.34 6.11
C LYS A 182 12.50 4.37 7.22
N PHE A 183 12.00 4.01 8.39
CA PHE A 183 12.02 4.90 9.55
C PHE A 183 11.94 4.09 10.84
N ARG A 184 12.36 4.70 11.95
CA ARG A 184 12.27 4.14 13.28
C ARG A 184 11.39 5.04 14.15
N ILE A 185 10.37 4.46 14.78
CA ILE A 185 9.63 5.15 15.82
C ILE A 185 10.40 4.98 17.13
N ILE A 186 10.88 6.09 17.68
CA ILE A 186 11.60 6.10 18.95
C ILE A 186 10.65 5.88 20.13
N ASN A 187 11.12 5.19 21.16
CA ASN A 187 10.41 5.14 22.43
C ASN A 187 10.50 6.53 23.08
N PRO A 188 9.38 7.16 23.47
CA PRO A 188 9.45 8.44 24.17
C PRO A 188 10.31 8.27 25.42
N ALA A 189 11.28 9.16 25.60
CA ALA A 189 12.08 9.19 26.82
C ALA A 189 11.16 9.60 27.98
N CYS A 190 10.76 8.65 28.82
CA CYS A 190 10.00 8.96 30.00
C CYS A 190 10.87 9.80 30.95
N THR A 191 10.43 11.01 31.26
CA THR A 191 11.07 11.82 32.30
C THR A 191 10.29 11.68 33.58
N MET A 192 10.99 11.54 34.70
CA MET A 192 10.33 11.50 35.99
C MET A 192 9.87 12.92 36.37
N SER A 193 8.55 13.12 36.44
CA SER A 193 7.96 14.40 36.87
C SER A 193 7.99 14.58 38.37
N SER A 194 8.18 13.48 39.11
CA SER A 194 8.44 13.49 40.55
C SER A 194 9.94 13.62 40.82
N ASN A 195 10.31 14.12 42.00
CA ASN A 195 11.71 14.27 42.40
C ASN A 195 12.45 12.91 42.37
N SER A 196 13.72 12.92 41.93
CA SER A 196 14.62 11.74 41.91
C SER A 196 14.90 11.13 43.28
N ALA A 197 14.59 11.85 44.34
CA ALA A 197 14.60 11.36 45.71
C ALA A 197 13.32 11.81 46.42
N LEU A 198 12.64 10.86 47.06
CA LEU A 198 11.48 11.12 47.91
C LEU A 198 11.80 10.65 49.32
N ASN A 199 11.83 11.58 50.27
CA ASN A 199 11.91 11.25 51.68
C ASN A 199 10.51 10.91 52.18
N LEU A 200 10.33 9.69 52.70
CA LEU A 200 9.10 9.23 53.34
C LEU A 200 9.30 9.25 54.87
N PRO A 201 8.99 10.37 55.55
CA PRO A 201 9.12 10.42 56.99
C PRO A 201 8.00 9.59 57.64
N PHE A 202 8.40 8.61 58.45
CA PHE A 202 7.46 7.82 59.27
C PHE A 202 7.09 8.52 60.59
N GLY A 203 7.61 9.72 60.84
CA GLY A 203 7.44 10.41 62.13
C GLY A 203 8.05 9.62 63.27
N THR A 204 7.50 9.79 64.47
CA THR A 204 7.91 9.03 65.67
C THR A 204 7.04 7.79 65.80
N LEU A 205 7.61 6.62 65.52
CA LEU A 205 6.95 5.32 65.71
C LEU A 205 7.18 4.80 67.13
N ASN A 206 6.16 4.21 67.75
CA ASN A 206 6.29 3.45 69.00
C ASN A 206 6.29 1.94 68.73
N SER A 207 6.60 1.12 69.74
CA SER A 207 6.70 -0.35 69.60
C SER A 207 5.46 -1.05 69.06
N ASN A 208 4.28 -0.45 69.20
CA ASN A 208 3.01 -1.02 68.71
C ASN A 208 2.71 -0.64 67.25
N ASP A 209 3.34 0.42 66.72
CA ASP A 209 3.06 0.94 65.38
C ASP A 209 3.84 0.22 64.26
N PHE A 210 4.92 -0.49 64.60
CA PHE A 210 5.78 -1.19 63.63
C PHE A 210 5.07 -2.26 62.81
N ALA A 211 3.97 -2.83 63.33
CA ALA A 211 3.22 -3.87 62.65
C ALA A 211 2.29 -3.32 61.55
N THR A 212 1.95 -2.02 61.58
CA THR A 212 0.90 -1.44 60.73
C THR A 212 1.28 -0.13 60.04
N SER A 213 2.44 0.46 60.34
CA SER A 213 2.86 1.71 59.71
C SER A 213 3.22 1.53 58.24
N GLN A 214 2.50 2.20 57.33
CA GLN A 214 2.78 2.23 55.91
C GLN A 214 2.89 3.69 55.44
N GLN A 215 3.84 3.96 54.54
CA GLN A 215 3.92 5.23 53.80
C GLN A 215 3.74 4.94 52.31
N LEU A 216 2.99 5.80 51.64
CA LEU A 216 2.73 5.70 50.21
C LEU A 216 3.48 6.81 49.48
N ALA A 217 4.28 6.41 48.50
CA ALA A 217 4.93 7.31 47.56
C ALA A 217 4.22 7.22 46.22
N ASN A 218 3.77 8.37 45.69
CA ASN A 218 3.30 8.45 44.32
C ASN A 218 4.46 8.90 43.44
N VAL A 219 4.99 7.98 42.62
CA VAL A 219 5.98 8.29 41.59
C VAL A 219 5.24 8.58 40.30
N THR A 220 5.36 9.81 39.81
CA THR A 220 4.80 10.20 38.52
C THR A 220 5.89 10.21 37.47
N LEU A 221 5.66 9.46 36.40
CA LEU A 221 6.46 9.44 35.17
C LEU A 221 5.63 10.15 34.08
N ASN A 222 6.28 10.99 33.29
CA ASN A 222 5.70 11.53 32.08
C ASN A 222 6.30 10.81 30.89
N CYS A 223 5.45 10.01 30.25
CA CYS A 223 5.65 9.32 28.99
C CYS A 223 4.46 9.74 28.10
#